data_AF-A0A7Z7YST3-F1
#
_entry.id   AF-A0A7Z7YST3-F1
#
_cell.length_a   1.000
_cell.length_b   1.000
_cell.length_c   1.000
_cell.angle_alpha   90.00
_cell.angle_beta   90.00
_cell.angle_gamma   90.00
#
_symmetry.space_group_name_H-M   'P 1'
#
loop_
_entity.id
_entity.type
_entity.pdbx_description
1 polymer ?
#
loop_
_entity_poly.entity_id
_entity_poly.type
_entity_poly.pdbx_seq_one_letter_code
_entity_poly.pdbx_strand_id
1 'polypeptide(L)'
;LDQLGFKTNQERERVSDIEGVLNYIEKWTSKRGSLSYDIDGIVIKVNDLSQQEEMGYTQKSPRWAIAYKFPAEEVITKLLDIELSIGRTGVVTPTAILEPVKVAGTTVSRASLHNEDLIHERDIRIGDSVVVKKAGDIIPEVVKSIIDRRPEDAETYHMPTHCPSCGHELVRIEGEVALRCIN
;
A
#
# COMPACT_ATOMS: atom_id res chain seq x y z
N LEU A 1 -30.88 -3.57 -17.83
CA LEU A 1 -30.84 -3.31 -16.37
C LEU A 1 -31.47 -1.97 -16.04
N ASP A 2 -31.02 -0.86 -16.65
CA ASP A 2 -31.61 0.46 -16.41
C ASP A 2 -33.11 0.53 -16.71
N GLN A 3 -33.55 0.01 -17.86
CA GLN A 3 -34.96 -0.06 -18.25
C GLN A 3 -35.82 -0.90 -17.28
N LEU A 4 -35.19 -1.78 -16.49
CA LEU A 4 -35.85 -2.62 -15.49
C LEU A 4 -35.85 -1.96 -14.10
N GLY A 5 -35.33 -0.73 -13.96
CA GLY A 5 -35.32 0.03 -12.71
C GLY A 5 -34.16 -0.28 -11.76
N PHE A 6 -33.18 -1.09 -12.19
CA PHE A 6 -31.99 -1.36 -11.37
C PHE A 6 -31.04 -0.16 -11.37
N LYS A 7 -30.40 0.11 -10.22
CA LYS A 7 -29.31 1.09 -10.13
C LYS A 7 -28.06 0.52 -10.78
N THR A 8 -27.59 1.15 -11.85
CA THR A 8 -26.34 0.78 -12.51
C THR A 8 -25.33 1.93 -12.47
N ASN A 9 -24.05 1.59 -12.60
CA ASN A 9 -22.98 2.59 -12.69
C ASN A 9 -23.04 3.27 -14.08
N GLN A 10 -23.30 4.57 -14.11
CA GLN A 10 -23.44 5.36 -15.34
C GLN A 10 -22.11 5.68 -16.02
N GLU A 11 -21.00 5.45 -15.32
CA GLU A 11 -19.66 5.78 -15.82
C GLU A 11 -19.07 4.70 -16.72
N ARG A 12 -19.75 3.55 -16.88
CA ARG A 12 -19.32 2.45 -17.74
C ARG A 12 -19.26 2.88 -19.20
N GLU A 13 -18.23 2.42 -19.91
CA GLU A 13 -18.01 2.78 -21.32
C GLU A 13 -17.65 1.53 -22.13
N ARG A 14 -18.14 1.47 -23.37
CA ARG A 14 -17.73 0.45 -24.34
C ARG A 14 -16.66 1.04 -25.24
N VAL A 15 -15.54 0.36 -25.33
CA VAL A 15 -14.40 0.73 -26.17
C VAL A 15 -14.14 -0.36 -27.22
N SER A 16 -13.53 0.01 -28.34
CA SER A 16 -13.30 -0.85 -29.50
C SER A 16 -11.97 -1.59 -29.48
N ASP A 17 -11.00 -1.09 -28.72
CA ASP A 17 -9.60 -1.51 -28.77
C ASP A 17 -8.89 -1.24 -27.43
N ILE A 18 -7.63 -1.67 -27.36
CA ILE A 18 -6.81 -1.53 -26.16
C ILE A 18 -6.48 -0.06 -25.84
N GLU A 19 -6.37 0.81 -26.85
CA GLU A 19 -6.11 2.24 -26.63
C GLU A 19 -7.28 2.90 -25.92
N GLY A 20 -8.51 2.58 -26.32
CA GLY A 20 -9.72 3.00 -25.63
C GLY A 20 -9.77 2.52 -24.17
N VAL A 21 -9.33 1.28 -23.90
CA VAL A 21 -9.22 0.76 -22.52
C VAL A 21 -8.23 1.59 -21.70
N LEU A 22 -7.04 1.87 -22.24
CA LEU A 22 -6.01 2.65 -21.55
C LEU A 22 -6.46 4.10 -21.30
N ASN A 23 -7.09 4.73 -22.28
CA ASN A 23 -7.66 6.08 -22.13
C ASN A 23 -8.75 6.12 -21.05
N TYR A 24 -9.60 5.09 -20.99
CA TYR A 24 -10.63 4.97 -19.95
C TYR A 24 -10.02 4.79 -18.55
N ILE A 25 -8.95 4.00 -18.42
CA ILE A 25 -8.20 3.84 -17.17
C ILE A 25 -7.60 5.19 -16.74
N GLU A 26 -6.94 5.92 -17.63
CA GLU A 26 -6.32 7.21 -17.31
C GLU A 26 -7.36 8.27 -16.92
N LYS A 27 -8.46 8.35 -17.66
CA LYS A 27 -9.61 9.21 -17.36
C LYS A 27 -10.12 8.97 -15.94
N TRP A 28 -10.31 7.72 -15.54
CA TRP A 28 -10.83 7.41 -14.21
C TRP A 28 -9.78 7.41 -13.10
N THR A 29 -8.51 7.18 -13.42
CA THR A 29 -7.40 7.36 -12.48
C THR A 29 -7.33 8.82 -12.02
N SER A 30 -7.42 9.76 -12.97
CA SER A 30 -7.39 11.20 -12.67
C SER A 30 -8.69 11.72 -12.04
N LYS A 31 -9.85 11.20 -12.44
CA LYS A 31 -11.16 11.64 -11.95
C LYS A 31 -11.69 10.86 -10.74
N ARG A 32 -10.96 9.86 -10.22
CA ARG A 32 -11.43 9.01 -9.11
C ARG A 32 -11.97 9.82 -7.93
N GLY A 33 -11.31 10.93 -7.58
CA GLY A 33 -11.69 11.79 -6.45
C GLY A 33 -12.95 12.63 -6.68
N SER A 34 -13.48 12.68 -7.90
CA SER A 34 -14.75 13.37 -8.22
C SER A 34 -15.98 12.48 -8.09
N LEU A 35 -15.79 11.17 -7.95
CA LEU A 35 -16.89 10.23 -7.75
C LEU A 35 -17.46 10.38 -6.34
N SER A 36 -18.76 10.14 -6.20
CA SER A 36 -19.43 10.13 -4.90
C SER A 36 -19.15 8.86 -4.07
N TYR A 37 -18.21 8.04 -4.51
CA TYR A 37 -17.83 6.75 -3.94
C TYR A 37 -16.37 6.44 -4.29
N ASP A 38 -15.73 5.62 -3.46
CA ASP A 38 -14.37 5.18 -3.69
C ASP A 38 -14.30 4.03 -4.70
N ILE A 39 -13.22 4.00 -5.49
CA ILE A 39 -12.88 2.93 -6.41
C ILE A 39 -11.39 2.60 -6.30
N ASP A 40 -11.05 1.33 -6.41
CA ASP A 40 -9.69 0.79 -6.31
C ASP A 40 -9.12 0.37 -7.68
N GLY A 41 -9.92 0.52 -8.74
CA GLY A 41 -9.55 0.13 -10.09
C GLY A 41 -10.72 0.10 -11.07
N ILE A 42 -10.46 -0.45 -12.24
CA ILE A 42 -11.42 -0.65 -13.33
C ILE A 42 -11.51 -2.14 -13.66
N VAL A 43 -12.72 -2.65 -13.84
CA VAL A 43 -12.92 -4.01 -14.36
C VAL A 43 -13.09 -3.94 -15.87
N ILE A 44 -12.17 -4.58 -16.59
CA ILE A 44 -12.19 -4.69 -18.05
C ILE A 44 -12.84 -6.03 -18.40
N LYS A 45 -13.77 -6.02 -19.36
CA LYS A 45 -14.53 -7.22 -19.77
C LYS A 45 -14.64 -7.29 -21.28
N VAL A 46 -14.48 -8.48 -21.83
CA VAL A 46 -14.90 -8.77 -23.21
C VAL A 46 -16.42 -8.58 -23.28
N ASN A 47 -16.90 -7.77 -24.22
CA ASN A 47 -18.33 -7.41 -24.27
C ASN A 47 -19.21 -8.47 -24.95
N ASP A 48 -18.62 -9.34 -25.79
CA ASP A 48 -19.35 -10.39 -26.49
C ASP A 48 -19.56 -11.62 -25.59
N LEU A 49 -20.82 -12.01 -25.36
CA LEU A 49 -21.15 -13.12 -24.46
C LEU A 49 -20.73 -14.49 -25.00
N SER A 50 -20.76 -14.69 -26.32
CA SER A 50 -20.31 -15.97 -26.92
C SER A 50 -18.81 -16.16 -26.74
N GLN A 51 -18.04 -15.07 -26.86
CA GLN A 51 -16.60 -15.09 -26.57
C GLN A 51 -16.32 -15.33 -25.08
N GLN A 52 -17.14 -14.78 -24.17
CA GLN A 52 -17.00 -15.07 -22.74
C GLN A 52 -17.20 -16.56 -22.43
N GLU A 53 -18.20 -17.20 -23.05
CA GLU A 53 -18.47 -18.64 -22.90
C GLU A 53 -17.32 -19.48 -23.44
N GLU A 54 -16.80 -19.17 -24.62
CA GLU A 54 -15.67 -19.86 -25.24
C GLU A 54 -14.39 -19.73 -24.38
N MET A 55 -14.10 -18.53 -23.86
CA MET A 55 -12.94 -18.30 -23.01
C MET A 55 -13.05 -19.03 -21.67
N GLY A 56 -14.24 -19.08 -21.07
CA GLY A 56 -14.49 -19.77 -19.82
C GLY A 56 -13.77 -19.20 -18.59
N TYR A 57 -13.42 -20.08 -17.65
CA TYR A 57 -12.94 -19.73 -16.31
C TYR A 57 -11.67 -20.51 -15.94
N THR A 58 -10.89 -19.96 -15.03
CA THR A 58 -9.91 -20.71 -14.22
C THR A 58 -10.60 -21.25 -12.96
N GLN A 59 -9.86 -21.90 -12.05
CA GLN A 59 -10.41 -22.30 -10.74
C GLN A 59 -10.96 -21.14 -9.91
N LYS A 60 -10.48 -19.90 -10.13
CA LYS A 60 -10.77 -18.76 -9.24
C LYS A 60 -11.33 -17.52 -9.94
N SER A 61 -11.26 -17.44 -11.27
CA SER A 61 -11.55 -16.20 -12.00
C SER A 61 -11.95 -16.44 -13.46
N PRO A 62 -12.79 -15.58 -14.06
CA PRO A 62 -13.06 -15.60 -15.49
C PRO A 62 -11.81 -15.27 -16.31
N ARG A 63 -11.70 -15.84 -17.51
CA ARG A 63 -10.61 -15.52 -18.46
C ARG A 63 -10.89 -14.27 -19.29
N TRP A 64 -12.16 -13.88 -19.39
CA TRP A 64 -12.66 -12.77 -20.20
C TRP A 64 -12.79 -11.44 -19.45
N ALA A 65 -12.40 -11.40 -18.17
CA ALA A 65 -12.42 -10.19 -17.36
C ALA A 65 -11.22 -10.09 -16.43
N ILE A 66 -10.76 -8.86 -16.20
CA ILE A 66 -9.67 -8.57 -15.27
C ILE A 66 -9.93 -7.26 -14.52
N ALA A 67 -9.56 -7.22 -13.24
CA ALA A 67 -9.53 -6.00 -12.45
C ALA A 67 -8.16 -5.33 -12.60
N TYR A 68 -8.14 -4.18 -13.27
CA TYR A 68 -6.99 -3.29 -13.33
C TYR A 68 -7.00 -2.39 -12.10
N LYS A 69 -6.12 -2.63 -11.15
CA LYS A 69 -5.99 -1.80 -9.93
C LYS A 69 -5.27 -0.50 -10.24
N PHE A 70 -5.73 0.61 -9.67
CA PHE A 70 -5.00 1.87 -9.79
C PHE A 70 -3.66 1.80 -9.04
N PRO A 71 -2.67 2.61 -9.46
CA PRO A 71 -1.47 2.80 -8.65
C PRO A 71 -1.85 3.23 -7.23
N ALA A 72 -1.18 2.65 -6.24
CA ALA A 72 -1.37 3.05 -4.86
C ALA A 72 -1.05 4.54 -4.71
N GLU A 73 -1.88 5.26 -3.95
CA GLU A 73 -1.62 6.67 -3.66
C GLU A 73 -0.37 6.79 -2.78
N GLU A 74 0.65 7.44 -3.33
CA GLU A 74 1.87 7.79 -2.62
C GLU A 74 1.81 9.24 -2.19
N VAL A 75 2.03 9.48 -0.90
CA VAL A 75 2.12 10.83 -0.33
C VAL A 75 3.44 11.02 0.37
N ILE A 76 3.84 12.27 0.54
CA ILE A 76 5.05 12.64 1.27
C ILE A 76 4.63 13.15 2.65
N THR A 77 5.28 12.68 3.69
CA THR A 77 5.14 13.21 5.05
C THR A 77 6.47 13.12 5.81
N LYS A 78 6.56 13.76 6.98
CA LYS A 78 7.75 13.70 7.83
C LYS A 78 7.73 12.49 8.76
N LEU A 79 8.85 11.77 8.83
CA LEU A 79 9.12 10.75 9.85
C LEU A 79 9.55 11.44 11.14
N LEU A 80 8.72 11.36 12.17
CA LEU A 80 8.94 12.02 13.46
C LEU A 80 9.75 11.13 14.41
N ASP A 81 9.47 9.83 14.43
CA ASP A 81 10.12 8.87 15.33
C ASP A 81 9.87 7.43 14.84
N ILE A 82 10.53 6.44 15.45
CA ILE A 82 10.30 5.01 15.21
C ILE A 82 10.01 4.32 16.55
N GLU A 83 8.79 3.81 16.68
CA GLU A 83 8.38 2.99 17.82
C GLU A 83 8.52 1.50 17.53
N LEU A 84 8.86 0.73 18.56
CA LEU A 84 8.92 -0.72 18.48
C LEU A 84 7.69 -1.36 19.09
N SER A 85 7.15 -2.36 18.39
CA SER A 85 6.08 -3.22 18.88
C SER A 85 6.56 -4.66 18.97
N ILE A 86 6.21 -5.34 20.06
CA ILE A 86 6.53 -6.75 20.27
C ILE A 86 5.29 -7.57 19.94
N GLY A 87 5.38 -8.40 18.89
CA GLY A 87 4.31 -9.29 18.48
C GLY A 87 4.13 -10.47 19.43
N ARG A 88 3.00 -11.18 19.31
CA ARG A 88 2.68 -12.38 20.13
C ARG A 88 3.72 -13.49 20.03
N THR A 89 4.51 -13.53 18.96
CA THR A 89 5.58 -14.50 18.71
C THR A 89 6.96 -13.95 19.07
N GLY A 90 7.03 -12.81 19.78
CA GLY A 90 8.28 -12.15 20.17
C GLY A 90 8.90 -11.27 19.09
N VAL A 91 8.35 -11.24 17.87
CA VAL A 91 8.89 -10.42 16.76
C VAL A 91 8.83 -8.93 17.10
N VAL A 92 9.98 -8.26 17.03
CA VAL A 92 10.14 -6.83 17.22
C VAL A 92 9.92 -6.13 15.88
N THR A 93 8.84 -5.37 15.77
CA THR A 93 8.42 -4.71 14.53
C THR A 93 8.55 -3.18 14.67
N PRO A 94 9.36 -2.53 13.83
CA PRO A 94 9.49 -1.08 13.83
C PRO A 94 8.29 -0.44 13.11
N THR A 95 7.73 0.58 13.74
CA THR A 95 6.60 1.37 13.24
C THR A 95 7.02 2.83 13.15
N ALA A 96 6.94 3.41 11.96
CA ALA A 96 7.15 4.83 11.75
C ALA A 96 6.04 5.64 12.42
N ILE A 97 6.43 6.64 13.20
CA ILE A 97 5.56 7.72 13.69
C ILE A 97 5.68 8.88 12.72
N LEU A 98 4.57 9.23 12.08
CA LEU A 98 4.55 10.18 10.97
C LEU A 98 3.80 11.44 11.37
N GLU A 99 4.19 12.56 10.76
CA GLU A 99 3.32 13.74 10.72
C GLU A 99 2.00 13.35 10.03
N PRO A 100 0.83 13.61 10.64
CA PRO A 100 -0.45 13.14 10.11
C PRO A 100 -0.71 13.60 8.67
N VAL A 101 -0.92 12.64 7.77
CA VAL A 101 -1.14 12.91 6.34
C VAL A 101 -2.34 12.12 5.83
N LYS A 102 -3.12 12.68 4.89
CA LYS A 102 -4.20 11.94 4.23
C LYS A 102 -3.64 11.02 3.14
N VAL A 103 -4.00 9.74 3.17
CA VAL A 103 -3.64 8.73 2.17
C VAL A 103 -4.88 7.92 1.83
N ALA A 104 -5.33 7.97 0.57
CA ALA A 104 -6.51 7.24 0.11
C ALA A 104 -7.71 7.44 1.07
N GLY A 105 -8.09 8.70 1.27
CA GLY A 105 -9.28 9.09 2.05
C GLY A 105 -9.16 9.06 3.57
N THR A 106 -8.14 8.42 4.16
CA THR A 106 -7.95 8.37 5.63
C THR A 106 -6.68 9.07 6.08
N THR A 107 -6.69 9.61 7.29
CA THR A 107 -5.47 10.13 7.92
C THR A 107 -4.61 8.99 8.44
N VAL A 108 -3.34 8.99 8.04
CA VAL A 108 -2.29 8.06 8.47
C VAL A 108 -1.29 8.84 9.32
N SER A 109 -1.02 8.34 10.52
CA SER A 109 0.06 8.82 11.41
C SER A 109 1.05 7.73 11.80
N ARG A 110 0.79 6.48 11.36
CA ARG A 110 1.61 5.31 11.64
C ARG A 110 1.75 4.47 10.39
N ALA A 111 2.96 3.99 10.11
CA ALA A 111 3.21 3.11 8.97
C ALA A 111 4.23 2.03 9.30
N SER A 112 4.10 0.87 8.67
CA SER A 112 5.07 -0.22 8.82
C SER A 112 6.41 0.16 8.20
N LEU A 113 7.50 -0.12 8.92
CA LEU A 113 8.87 -0.15 8.40
C LEU A 113 9.36 -1.59 8.15
N HIS A 114 8.51 -2.58 8.44
CA HIS A 114 8.74 -4.02 8.29
C HIS A 114 9.84 -4.58 9.21
N ASN A 115 11.11 -4.20 9.02
CA ASN A 115 12.25 -4.66 9.81
C ASN A 115 13.44 -3.69 9.68
N GLU A 116 14.47 -3.89 10.52
CA GLU A 116 15.68 -3.05 10.53
C GLU A 116 16.44 -3.06 9.20
N ASP A 117 16.56 -4.23 8.56
CA ASP A 117 17.31 -4.36 7.31
C ASP A 117 16.70 -3.49 6.21
N LEU A 118 15.36 -3.41 6.13
CA LEU A 118 14.65 -2.55 5.19
C LEU A 118 14.75 -1.06 5.53
N ILE A 119 14.89 -0.70 6.82
CA ILE A 119 15.18 0.68 7.23
C ILE A 119 16.53 1.10 6.67
N HIS A 120 17.54 0.23 6.79
CA HIS A 120 18.89 0.50 6.28
C HIS A 120 18.98 0.44 4.75
N GLU A 121 18.38 -0.56 4.11
CA GLU A 121 18.36 -0.70 2.65
C GLU A 121 17.74 0.54 1.98
N ARG A 122 16.71 1.12 2.60
CA ARG A 122 16.01 2.32 2.12
C ARG A 122 16.61 3.62 2.65
N ASP A 123 17.69 3.56 3.44
CA ASP A 123 18.32 4.67 4.14
C ASP A 123 17.28 5.62 4.76
N ILE A 124 16.41 5.06 5.62
CA ILE A 124 15.36 5.81 6.32
C ILE A 124 15.93 6.31 7.65
N ARG A 125 15.84 7.62 7.88
CA ARG A 125 16.36 8.29 9.08
C ARG A 125 15.27 9.06 9.81
N ILE A 126 15.33 9.10 11.13
CA ILE A 126 14.41 9.92 11.92
C ILE A 126 14.59 11.38 11.49
N GLY A 127 13.48 12.07 11.23
CA GLY A 127 13.45 13.43 10.68
C GLY A 127 13.28 13.51 9.16
N ASP A 128 13.46 12.41 8.41
CA ASP A 128 13.35 12.41 6.94
C ASP A 128 11.94 12.78 6.45
N SER A 129 11.89 13.39 5.26
CA SER A 129 10.69 13.31 4.44
C SER A 129 10.61 11.92 3.80
N VAL A 130 9.52 11.20 4.01
CA VAL A 130 9.31 9.83 3.55
C VAL A 130 8.08 9.72 2.66
N VAL A 131 8.16 8.81 1.68
CA VAL A 131 7.01 8.44 0.83
C VAL A 131 6.24 7.33 1.51
N VAL A 132 4.94 7.53 1.69
CA VAL A 132 4.02 6.60 2.36
C VAL A 132 2.91 6.21 1.40
N LYS A 133 2.55 4.93 1.39
CA LYS A 133 1.39 4.40 0.64
C LYS A 133 0.63 3.40 1.49
N LYS A 134 -0.56 3.01 1.03
CA LYS A 134 -1.29 1.86 1.58
C LYS A 134 -1.13 0.63 0.68
N ALA A 135 -0.55 -0.43 1.22
CA ALA A 135 -0.56 -1.74 0.58
C ALA A 135 -1.99 -2.31 0.59
N GLY A 136 -2.49 -2.67 -0.60
CA GLY A 136 -3.85 -3.19 -0.78
C GLY A 136 -4.94 -2.24 -0.26
N ASP A 137 -4.71 -0.93 -0.34
CA ASP A 137 -5.60 0.15 0.13
C ASP A 137 -5.89 0.18 1.64
N ILE A 138 -5.24 -0.67 2.43
CA ILE A 138 -5.52 -0.82 3.88
C ILE A 138 -4.30 -0.54 4.76
N ILE A 139 -3.14 -1.16 4.48
CA ILE A 139 -2.00 -1.18 5.44
C ILE A 139 -0.99 -0.11 5.04
N PRO A 140 -0.78 0.95 5.85
CA PRO A 140 0.21 1.98 5.53
C PRO A 140 1.64 1.46 5.70
N GLU A 141 2.50 1.75 4.72
CA GLU A 141 3.92 1.42 4.75
C GLU A 141 4.78 2.57 4.22
N VAL A 142 6.00 2.68 4.76
CA VAL A 142 7.01 3.61 4.24
C VAL A 142 7.74 2.96 3.07
N VAL A 143 7.73 3.64 1.91
CA VAL A 143 8.30 3.14 0.66
C VAL A 143 9.78 3.49 0.53
N LYS A 144 10.13 4.76 0.79
CA LYS A 144 11.49 5.29 0.68
C LYS A 144 11.61 6.65 1.39
N SER A 145 12.84 7.04 1.72
CA SER A 145 13.18 8.42 2.09
C SER A 145 13.35 9.31 0.85
N ILE A 146 13.21 10.62 1.03
CA ILE A 146 13.48 11.64 0.02
C ILE A 146 14.81 12.30 0.37
N ILE A 147 15.89 11.71 -0.14
CA ILE A 147 17.27 12.11 0.18
C ILE A 147 17.51 13.60 -0.11
N ASP A 148 16.96 14.12 -1.22
CA ASP A 148 17.11 15.53 -1.62
C ASP A 148 16.49 16.53 -0.62
N ARG A 149 15.64 16.06 0.30
CA ARG A 149 14.98 16.87 1.34
C ARG A 149 15.44 16.49 2.75
N ARG A 150 16.51 15.71 2.87
CA ARG A 150 17.03 15.26 4.15
C ARG A 150 17.55 16.47 4.95
N PRO A 151 17.06 16.68 6.18
CA PRO A 151 17.61 17.72 7.03
C PRO A 151 18.98 17.29 7.58
N GLU A 152 19.82 18.26 7.94
CA GLU A 152 21.18 17.99 8.43
C GLU A 152 21.20 17.24 9.77
N ASP A 153 20.13 17.34 10.55
CA ASP A 153 19.93 16.68 11.85
C ASP A 153 19.25 15.30 11.74
N ALA A 154 19.14 14.72 10.54
CA ALA A 154 18.54 13.41 10.35
C ALA A 154 19.39 12.28 10.96
N GLU A 155 18.78 11.48 11.85
CA GLU A 155 19.48 10.46 12.62
C GLU A 155 19.27 9.05 12.05
N THR A 156 20.37 8.31 11.87
CA THR A 156 20.31 6.89 11.50
C THR A 156 19.70 6.08 12.64
N TYR A 157 18.68 5.29 12.33
CA TYR A 157 18.03 4.42 13.30
C TYR A 157 18.75 3.07 13.43
N HIS A 158 18.87 2.58 14.66
CA HIS A 158 19.34 1.23 14.97
C HIS A 158 18.39 0.58 15.97
N MET A 159 18.12 -0.73 15.80
CA MET A 159 17.34 -1.46 16.79
C MET A 159 18.12 -1.60 18.11
N PRO A 160 17.40 -1.61 19.25
CA PRO A 160 18.02 -1.85 20.54
C PRO A 160 18.51 -3.28 20.66
N THR A 161 19.52 -3.50 21.50
CA THR A 161 20.02 -4.85 21.83
C THR A 161 19.16 -5.57 22.86
N HIS A 162 18.31 -4.85 23.59
CA HIS A 162 17.43 -5.39 24.63
C HIS A 162 15.97 -5.02 24.36
N CYS A 163 15.07 -5.94 24.71
CA CYS A 163 13.64 -5.79 24.48
C CYS A 163 13.09 -4.63 25.32
N PRO A 164 12.44 -3.62 24.70
CA PRO A 164 11.92 -2.48 25.47
C PRO A 164 10.73 -2.87 26.37
N SER A 165 10.12 -4.05 26.18
CA SER A 165 9.00 -4.51 26.99
C SER A 165 9.42 -5.31 28.23
N CYS A 166 10.52 -6.08 28.19
CA CYS A 166 10.91 -6.98 29.28
C CYS A 166 12.38 -6.92 29.66
N GLY A 167 13.20 -6.18 28.92
CA GLY A 167 14.64 -6.03 29.15
C GLY A 167 15.50 -7.23 28.75
N HIS A 168 14.94 -8.30 28.21
CA HIS A 168 15.71 -9.46 27.76
C HIS A 168 16.51 -9.16 26.49
N GLU A 169 17.65 -9.84 26.30
CA GLU A 169 18.46 -9.70 25.09
C GLU A 169 17.65 -10.10 23.85
N LEU A 170 17.69 -9.24 22.83
CA LEU A 170 17.04 -9.50 21.56
C LEU A 170 17.96 -10.34 20.68
N VAL A 171 17.39 -11.38 20.07
CA VAL A 171 18.14 -12.31 19.24
C VAL A 171 17.57 -12.35 17.84
N ARG A 172 18.46 -12.43 16.84
CA ARG A 172 18.10 -12.74 15.46
C ARG A 172 18.35 -14.23 15.25
N ILE A 173 17.29 -15.00 15.04
CA ILE A 173 17.39 -16.45 14.83
C ILE A 173 18.04 -16.70 13.47
N GLU A 174 18.94 -17.69 13.40
CA GLU A 174 19.61 -18.06 12.15
C GLU A 174 18.59 -18.37 11.04
N GLY A 175 18.72 -17.69 9.90
CA GLY A 175 17.79 -17.79 8.76
C GLY A 175 16.58 -16.86 8.83
N GLU A 176 16.36 -16.12 9.93
CA GLU A 176 15.32 -15.10 10.03
C GLU A 176 15.88 -13.68 9.89
N VAL A 177 15.10 -12.80 9.25
CA VAL A 177 15.37 -11.35 9.17
C VAL A 177 14.86 -10.62 10.42
N ALA A 178 13.88 -11.20 11.10
CA ALA A 178 13.21 -10.57 12.23
C ALA A 178 14.05 -10.66 13.52
N LEU A 179 14.15 -9.53 14.22
CA LEU A 179 14.67 -9.48 15.58
C LEU A 179 13.57 -9.95 16.56
N ARG A 180 13.92 -10.78 17.55
CA ARG A 180 12.94 -11.38 18.48
C ARG A 180 13.30 -11.26 19.94
N CYS A 181 12.27 -11.09 20.75
CA CYS A 181 12.26 -11.31 22.18
C CYS A 181 11.95 -12.79 22.47
N ILE A 182 12.80 -13.44 23.27
CA ILE A 182 12.71 -14.87 23.63
C ILE A 182 12.29 -15.12 25.09
N ASN A 183 11.90 -14.07 25.80
CA ASN A 183 11.35 -14.16 27.16
C ASN A 183 9.93 -14.73 27.19
#